data_AF-A0A350XXF8-F1
#
_entry.id   AF-A0A350XXF8-F1
#
_cell.length_a   1.000
_cell.length_b   1.000
_cell.length_c   1.000
_cell.angle_alpha   90.00
_cell.angle_beta   90.00
_cell.angle_gamma   90.00
#
_symmetry.space_group_name_H-M   'P 1'
#
loop_
_entity.id
_entity.type
_entity.pdbx_description
1 polymer ?
#
loop_
_entity_poly.entity_id
_entity_poly.type
_entity_poly.pdbx_seq_one_letter_code
_entity_poly.pdbx_strand_id
1 'polypeptide(L)'
;MGENTIEVYFKSNTKVYDSYKIKIAIKGDLNFDTKVNSMDALMVLQHVVGLKTLSADIVRVGDMDSNGTLNSFDALQILRKSVGM
;
A
#
# COMPACT_ATOMS: atom_id res chain seq x y z
N MET A 1 6.27 4.95 4.97
CA MET A 1 4.80 5.06 5.08
C MET A 1 4.47 6.27 5.94
N GLY A 2 3.57 7.15 5.49
CA GLY A 2 3.08 8.25 6.34
C GLY A 2 1.92 7.78 7.19
N GLU A 3 1.85 8.19 8.45
CA GLU A 3 0.70 7.93 9.33
C GLU A 3 0.05 9.26 9.70
N ASN A 4 -1.27 9.34 9.54
CA ASN A 4 -2.08 10.44 10.05
C ASN A 4 -3.03 9.89 11.11
N THR A 5 -3.32 10.69 12.13
CA THR A 5 -4.31 10.34 13.14
C THR A 5 -5.48 11.31 13.03
N ILE A 6 -6.69 10.79 12.90
CA ILE A 6 -7.91 11.58 13.11
C ILE A 6 -8.26 11.46 14.58
N GLU A 7 -8.39 12.59 15.27
CA GLU A 7 -8.89 12.65 16.63
C GLU A 7 -10.30 13.23 16.62
N VAL A 8 -11.25 12.53 17.23
CA VAL A 8 -12.66 12.94 17.32
C VAL A 8 -12.95 13.32 18.76
N TYR A 9 -13.42 14.55 18.95
CA TYR A 9 -13.74 15.09 20.28
C TYR A 9 -15.26 15.30 20.42
N PHE A 10 -15.81 14.96 21.59
CA PHE A 10 -17.19 15.32 21.92
C PHE A 10 -17.25 16.79 22.35
N LYS A 11 -18.04 17.60 21.65
CA LYS A 11 -18.10 19.07 21.86
C LYS A 11 -18.36 19.48 23.31
N SER A 12 -19.15 18.71 24.06
CA SER A 12 -19.48 18.99 25.46
C SER A 12 -18.44 18.49 26.47
N ASN A 13 -17.44 17.70 26.05
CA ASN A 13 -16.43 17.14 26.93
C ASN A 13 -15.12 16.82 26.19
N THR A 14 -14.15 17.73 26.28
CA THR A 14 -12.85 17.64 25.59
C THR A 14 -11.93 16.53 26.12
N LYS A 15 -12.30 15.86 27.22
CA LYS A 15 -11.53 14.73 27.77
C LYS A 15 -11.99 13.38 27.23
N VAL A 16 -13.09 13.32 26.48
CA VAL A 16 -13.56 12.12 25.81
C VAL A 16 -13.23 12.27 24.33
N TYR A 17 -12.34 11.42 23.85
CA TYR A 17 -11.95 11.38 22.46
C TYR A 17 -11.77 9.95 21.97
N ASP A 18 -11.88 9.77 20.65
CA ASP A 18 -11.45 8.56 19.95
C ASP A 18 -10.41 8.95 18.89
N SER A 19 -9.57 7.99 18.49
CA SER A 19 -8.53 8.23 17.49
C SER A 19 -8.45 7.10 16.48
N TYR A 20 -8.37 7.45 15.20
CA TYR A 20 -8.20 6.49 14.12
C TYR A 20 -6.92 6.76 13.35
N LYS A 21 -6.10 5.71 13.15
CA LYS A 21 -4.86 5.79 12.38
C LYS A 21 -5.12 5.52 10.90
N ILE A 22 -4.77 6.50 10.07
CA ILE A 22 -4.77 6.41 8.61
C ILE A 22 -3.35 6.19 8.15
N LYS A 23 -3.10 5.03 7.52
CA LYS A 23 -1.84 4.75 6.85
C LYS A 23 -1.92 5.24 5.40
N ILE A 24 -1.01 6.13 5.02
CA ILE A 24 -0.86 6.65 3.66
C ILE A 24 0.35 6.00 3.00
N ALA A 25 0.10 5.38 1.84
CA ALA A 25 1.11 4.76 0.99
C ALA A 25 0.89 5.13 -0.48
N ILE A 26 1.96 5.14 -1.25
CA ILE A 26 1.91 5.32 -2.70
C ILE A 26 1.49 3.99 -3.31
N LYS A 27 0.40 3.97 -4.08
CA LYS A 27 -0.06 2.74 -4.74
C LYS A 27 1.00 2.22 -5.71
N GLY A 28 1.43 0.97 -5.52
CA GLY A 28 2.50 0.31 -6.26
C GLY A 28 3.92 0.47 -5.67
N ASP A 29 4.11 1.20 -4.57
CA ASP A 29 5.39 1.31 -3.84
C ASP A 29 5.42 0.29 -2.69
N LEU A 30 5.92 -0.92 -2.98
CA LEU A 30 5.87 -2.06 -2.05
C LEU A 30 7.04 -2.07 -1.07
N ASN A 31 8.15 -1.42 -1.41
CA ASN A 31 9.32 -1.31 -0.53
C ASN A 31 9.33 -0.02 0.31
N PHE A 32 8.37 0.88 0.08
CA PHE A 32 8.21 2.18 0.72
C PHE A 32 9.40 3.13 0.51
N ASP A 33 10.09 3.01 -0.63
CA ASP A 33 11.23 3.86 -1.00
C ASP A 33 10.81 5.17 -1.70
N THR A 34 9.50 5.42 -1.78
CA THR A 34 8.83 6.56 -2.42
C THR A 34 8.86 6.57 -3.95
N LYS A 35 9.36 5.49 -4.57
CA LYS A 35 9.38 5.30 -6.02
C LYS A 35 8.48 4.12 -6.36
N VAL A 36 7.92 4.14 -7.56
CA VAL A 36 7.19 3.00 -8.11
C VAL A 36 7.98 2.51 -9.31
N ASN A 37 8.70 1.41 -9.16
CA ASN A 37 9.65 0.94 -10.16
C ASN A 37 9.70 -0.60 -10.27
N SER A 38 10.67 -1.11 -11.04
CA SER A 38 10.81 -2.55 -11.30
C SER A 38 11.11 -3.37 -10.05
N MET A 39 11.66 -2.78 -8.98
CA MET A 39 11.88 -3.44 -7.70
C MET A 39 10.55 -3.82 -7.02
N ASP A 40 9.56 -2.93 -7.09
CA ASP A 40 8.22 -3.18 -6.55
C ASP A 40 7.52 -4.30 -7.32
N ALA A 41 7.62 -4.27 -8.66
CA ALA A 41 7.10 -5.33 -9.51
C ALA A 41 7.78 -6.69 -9.23
N LEU A 42 9.09 -6.69 -8.99
CA LEU A 42 9.82 -7.90 -8.60
C LEU A 42 9.31 -8.45 -7.26
N MET A 43 9.01 -7.59 -6.28
CA MET A 43 8.43 -8.03 -5.00
C MET A 43 7.07 -8.70 -5.20
N VAL A 44 6.23 -8.18 -6.10
CA VAL A 44 4.96 -8.83 -6.47
C VAL A 44 5.23 -10.22 -7.06
N LEU A 45 6.13 -10.32 -8.05
CA LEU A 45 6.41 -11.60 -8.71
C LEU A 45 6.97 -12.64 -7.74
N GLN A 46 7.91 -12.25 -6.85
CA GLN A 46 8.44 -13.12 -5.80
C GLN A 46 7.35 -13.60 -4.84
N HIS A 47 6.36 -12.75 -4.54
CA HIS A 47 5.22 -13.14 -3.72
C HIS A 47 4.33 -14.16 -4.41
N VAL A 48 3.98 -13.90 -5.66
CA VAL A 48 3.12 -14.77 -6.47
C VAL A 48 3.71 -16.17 -6.63
N VAL A 49 5.03 -16.29 -6.76
CA VAL A 49 5.71 -17.60 -6.85
C VAL A 49 6.10 -18.21 -5.50
N GLY A 50 5.72 -17.57 -4.38
CA GLY A 50 5.99 -18.09 -3.03
C GLY A 50 7.43 -17.96 -2.54
N LEU A 51 8.28 -17.18 -3.23
CA LEU A 51 9.65 -16.88 -2.79
C LEU A 51 9.70 -15.85 -1.67
N LYS A 52 8.65 -15.02 -1.53
CA LYS A 52 8.57 -13.96 -0.52
C LYS A 52 7.16 -13.81 0.03
N THR A 53 7.00 -13.97 1.35
CA THR A 53 5.73 -13.64 2.01
C THR A 53 5.65 -12.13 2.23
N LEU A 54 4.62 -11.48 1.68
CA LEU A 54 4.33 -10.07 1.90
C LEU A 54 3.25 -9.93 2.98
N SER A 55 3.30 -8.83 3.74
CA SER A 55 2.24 -8.51 4.71
C SER A 55 0.98 -8.05 4.01
N ALA A 56 -0.18 -8.19 4.65
CA ALA A 56 -1.46 -7.75 4.09
C ALA A 56 -1.47 -6.25 3.69
N ASP A 57 -0.75 -5.41 4.43
CA ASP A 57 -0.58 -4.00 4.09
C ASP A 57 0.16 -3.81 2.77
N ILE A 58 1.24 -4.56 2.53
CA ILE A 58 2.00 -4.49 1.28
C ILE A 58 1.19 -5.09 0.11
N VAL A 59 0.48 -6.20 0.36
CA VAL A 59 -0.42 -6.82 -0.63
C VAL A 59 -1.45 -5.81 -1.12
N ARG A 60 -2.09 -5.08 -0.21
CA ARG A 60 -3.06 -4.02 -0.53
C ARG A 60 -2.45 -2.83 -1.27
N VAL A 61 -1.19 -2.47 -0.97
CA VAL A 61 -0.49 -1.40 -1.69
C VAL A 61 -0.15 -1.82 -3.12
N GLY A 62 0.19 -3.09 -3.32
CA GLY A 62 0.54 -3.66 -4.61
C GLY A 62 -0.64 -4.05 -5.49
N ASP A 63 -1.84 -4.26 -4.93
CA ASP A 63 -3.06 -4.56 -5.68
C ASP A 63 -3.50 -3.33 -6.51
N MET A 64 -3.06 -3.27 -7.76
CA MET A 64 -3.14 -2.09 -8.62
C MET A 64 -4.54 -1.88 -9.19
N ASP A 65 -5.30 -2.94 -9.43
CA ASP A 65 -6.69 -2.86 -9.90
C ASP A 65 -7.73 -2.89 -8.77
N SER A 66 -7.29 -3.05 -7.52
CA SER A 66 -8.14 -3.12 -6.31
C SER A 66 -9.11 -4.30 -6.32
N ASN A 67 -8.77 -5.41 -6.98
CA ASN A 67 -9.62 -6.61 -7.05
C ASN A 67 -9.51 -7.50 -5.80
N GLY A 68 -8.62 -7.17 -4.86
CA GLY A 68 -8.37 -7.92 -3.63
C GLY A 68 -7.31 -9.02 -3.75
N THR A 69 -6.70 -9.20 -4.92
CA THR A 69 -5.73 -10.26 -5.21
C THR A 69 -4.46 -9.69 -5.83
N LEU A 70 -3.35 -9.82 -5.13
CA LEU A 70 -2.04 -9.43 -5.67
C LEU A 70 -1.49 -10.52 -6.63
N ASN A 71 -1.36 -10.20 -7.91
CA ASN A 71 -0.91 -11.14 -8.93
C ASN A 71 0.02 -10.51 -10.00
N SER A 72 0.39 -11.27 -11.04
CA SER A 72 1.32 -10.82 -12.09
C SER A 72 0.77 -9.65 -12.93
N PHE A 73 -0.55 -9.48 -13.01
CA PHE A 73 -1.15 -8.32 -13.65
C PHE A 73 -0.81 -7.02 -12.93
N ASP A 74 -0.79 -7.03 -11.59
CA ASP A 74 -0.37 -5.88 -10.79
C ASP A 74 1.09 -5.52 -11.01
N ALA A 75 1.95 -6.53 -11.09
CA ALA A 75 3.37 -6.34 -11.42
C ALA A 75 3.54 -5.64 -12.78
N LEU A 76 2.74 -6.03 -13.78
CA LEU A 76 2.74 -5.37 -15.10
C LEU A 76 2.28 -3.90 -15.00
N GLN A 77 1.24 -3.62 -14.22
CA GLN A 77 0.76 -2.25 -14.03
C GLN A 77 1.81 -1.36 -13.34
N ILE A 78 2.54 -1.90 -12.35
CA ILE A 78 3.67 -1.22 -11.70
C ILE A 78 4.77 -0.90 -12.72
N LEU A 79 5.14 -1.87 -13.57
CA LEU A 79 6.15 -1.65 -14.61
C LEU A 79 5.73 -0.56 -15.61
N ARG A 80 4.47 -0.59 -16.07
CA ARG A 80 3.93 0.46 -16.95
C ARG A 80 4.00 1.84 -16.30
N LYS A 81 3.56 1.94 -15.05
CA LYS A 81 3.63 3.17 -14.27
C LYS A 81 5.06 3.68 -14.12
N SER A 82 6.03 2.79 -13.93
CA SER A 82 7.45 3.16 -13.80
C SER A 82 8.05 3.84 -15.04
N VAL A 83 7.46 3.59 -16.22
CA VAL A 83 7.86 4.20 -17.49
C VAL A 83 6.87 5.28 -17.97
N GLY A 84 5.89 5.66 -17.15
CA GLY A 84 4.93 6.72 -17.45
C GLY A 84 3.78 6.32 -18.38
N MET A 85 3.39 5.03 -18.39
CA MET A 85 2.33 4.44 -19.23
C MET A 85 1.08 4.01 -18.45
#